data_AF-A0A4Q5PY36-F1
#
_entry.id   AF-A0A4Q5PY36-F1
#
_cell.length_a   1.000
_cell.length_b   1.000
_cell.length_c   1.000
_cell.angle_alpha   90.00
_cell.angle_beta   90.00
_cell.angle_gamma   90.00
#
_symmetry.space_group_name_H-M   'P 1'
#
loop_
_entity.id
_entity.type
_entity.pdbx_description
1 polymer ?
#
loop_
_entity_poly.entity_id
_entity_poly.type
_entity_poly.pdbx_seq_one_letter_code
_entity_poly.pdbx_strand_id
1 'polypeptide(L)'
;LETNLVTDPYSISLSANGQKSQIIDFTDRKITPAGWNNLKKPELKAHEDVSIYELHVRDFSIKDKTVNNQYRGKFLAFTEKRSNGMKHLGNLASAGLSHIHLLPVSDMASVEEIESMRKEAQIPAVQNSSSLQQKMIGSVRQKDGYNWGYDPVHFSTPEGSYATDPNGNSRVLEFRQAIKSLNDVGLRVIMDVVYNHTSSVGQDRYSVLDKVVPGYYYRLNNEGKIQNSSCCPDTATEHNMMEKMMVDSVKTWAKYYKVDGFRFDLMGHHTKDNIKKVREALDSLTIQKDDVDGKKIFLYGEGWKFGSLNDILPERAMTQQNASGTGISTFNDRFRDSVRGGSFMAKTLTDQGFATGLYSDYNQLYLLGDVPSSPSGQKEMMFNLMDNIKLGLAGNLKNYKLKTPKGILKGSEVKYHGVEGSGYTSMPKENINYVDAHDNHTIWDLITAKAPYNAPVRVASKATNTEEVRTASIAEKVRMQNMSLSLVALGQGIPFFHAGDDMLRSKSGDGDSYDSGDWFNSLDFTYNNNNWGVGLPPEWRNKEEWTFWQSRLDNPKLKVSQNDILDNVVYMQRILKVRNSSPLFKLKTEKEVMDKLSFLDQEVYDKAESKY
;
A
#
# COMPACT_ATOMS: atom_id res chain seq x y z
N LEU A 1 0.60 37.29 20.97
CA LEU A 1 0.64 36.40 22.15
C LEU A 1 -0.74 35.78 22.23
N GLU A 2 -0.83 34.48 21.94
CA GLU A 2 -2.11 33.76 21.91
C GLU A 2 -2.34 33.02 23.24
N THR A 3 -3.61 32.82 23.61
CA THR A 3 -3.99 31.92 24.70
C THR A 3 -4.72 30.73 24.10
N ASN A 4 -4.07 29.56 24.11
CA ASN A 4 -4.59 28.35 23.48
C ASN A 4 -5.03 27.33 24.55
N LEU A 5 -6.15 26.66 24.29
CA LEU A 5 -6.47 25.38 24.91
C LEU A 5 -6.10 24.29 23.89
N VAL A 6 -5.17 23.42 24.26
CA VAL A 6 -4.62 22.39 23.36
C VAL A 6 -4.57 21.06 24.09
N THR A 7 -4.83 19.98 23.37
CA THR A 7 -4.53 18.62 23.80
C THR A 7 -3.02 18.38 23.92
N ASP A 8 -2.64 17.36 24.69
CA ASP A 8 -1.25 16.95 24.84
C ASP A 8 -0.74 16.30 23.54
N PRO A 9 0.38 16.78 22.95
CA PRO A 9 1.05 16.12 21.82
C PRO A 9 1.40 14.64 22.05
N TYR A 10 1.57 14.21 23.30
CA TYR A 10 1.84 12.83 23.71
C TYR A 10 0.58 12.08 24.16
N SER A 11 -0.61 12.54 23.77
CA SER A 11 -1.86 11.87 24.09
C SER A 11 -1.84 10.41 23.63
N ILE A 12 -2.25 9.53 24.54
CA ILE A 12 -2.42 8.08 24.33
C ILE A 12 -3.90 7.65 24.39
N SER A 13 -4.78 8.58 24.76
CA SER A 13 -6.24 8.43 24.80
C SER A 13 -6.89 9.81 24.72
N LEU A 14 -8.08 9.88 24.14
CA LEU A 14 -8.81 11.11 23.84
C LEU A 14 -10.31 10.97 24.11
N SER A 15 -10.99 12.08 24.36
CA SER A 15 -12.44 12.17 24.16
C SER A 15 -12.79 12.18 22.67
N ALA A 16 -14.07 11.99 22.33
CA ALA A 16 -14.54 12.06 20.96
C ALA A 16 -14.04 13.32 20.20
N ASN A 17 -13.64 13.14 18.94
CA ASN A 17 -13.06 14.13 18.02
C ASN A 17 -11.82 14.85 18.56
N GLY A 18 -11.03 14.18 19.42
CA GLY A 18 -9.80 14.74 19.95
C GLY A 18 -9.98 16.00 20.80
N GLN A 19 -11.18 16.25 21.35
CA GLN A 19 -11.46 17.52 22.06
C GLN A 19 -10.67 17.67 23.37
N LYS A 20 -10.32 16.56 24.03
CA LYS A 20 -9.59 16.53 25.30
C LYS A 20 -8.69 15.31 25.36
N SER A 21 -7.48 15.50 25.88
CA SER A 21 -6.61 14.40 26.30
C SER A 21 -7.19 13.70 27.52
N GLN A 22 -7.02 12.39 27.57
CA GLN A 22 -7.39 11.59 28.73
C GLN A 22 -6.14 10.95 29.34
N ILE A 23 -6.00 11.09 30.66
CA ILE A 23 -4.99 10.37 31.43
C ILE A 23 -5.46 8.92 31.60
N ILE A 24 -4.65 7.98 31.11
CA ILE A 24 -4.88 6.55 31.27
C ILE A 24 -3.61 5.86 31.78
N ASP A 25 -3.77 4.68 32.36
CA ASP A 25 -2.68 3.80 32.79
C ASP A 25 -2.77 2.47 32.02
N PHE A 26 -1.75 2.15 31.23
CA PHE A 26 -1.70 0.92 30.42
C PHE A 26 -1.73 -0.38 31.23
N THR A 27 -1.55 -0.32 32.56
CA THR A 27 -1.70 -1.44 33.49
C THR A 27 -3.15 -1.66 33.96
N ASP A 28 -4.07 -0.74 33.65
CA ASP A 28 -5.48 -0.89 34.01
C ASP A 28 -6.11 -2.09 33.28
N ARG A 29 -6.81 -2.93 34.06
CA ARG A 29 -7.55 -4.10 33.55
C ARG A 29 -8.66 -3.70 32.58
N LYS A 30 -9.21 -2.49 32.69
CA LYS A 30 -10.27 -1.98 31.80
C LYS A 30 -9.82 -1.83 30.34
N ILE A 31 -8.51 -1.70 30.10
CA ILE A 31 -7.92 -1.57 28.75
C ILE A 31 -6.98 -2.73 28.41
N THR A 32 -7.03 -3.82 29.18
CA THR A 32 -6.17 -4.99 29.00
C THR A 32 -7.01 -6.21 28.62
N PRO A 33 -7.01 -6.63 27.34
CA PRO A 33 -7.78 -7.80 26.91
C PRO A 33 -7.37 -9.08 27.64
N ALA A 34 -8.29 -10.04 27.76
CA ALA A 34 -7.98 -11.35 28.32
C ALA A 34 -6.82 -12.01 27.55
N GLY A 35 -5.79 -12.44 28.29
CA GLY A 35 -4.58 -13.06 27.72
C GLY A 35 -3.57 -12.10 27.09
N TRP A 36 -3.76 -10.78 27.17
CA TRP A 36 -2.86 -9.78 26.56
C TRP A 36 -1.40 -9.90 27.00
N ASN A 37 -1.14 -10.06 28.30
CA ASN A 37 0.22 -10.17 28.84
C ASN A 37 0.91 -11.48 28.45
N ASN A 38 0.13 -12.49 28.03
CA ASN A 38 0.64 -13.79 27.57
C ASN A 38 0.46 -13.96 26.05
N LEU A 39 0.26 -12.86 25.32
CA LEU A 39 0.04 -12.90 23.88
C LEU A 39 1.26 -13.50 23.17
N LYS A 40 1.07 -14.67 22.56
CA LYS A 40 2.08 -15.28 21.71
C LYS A 40 1.94 -14.73 20.29
N LYS A 41 3.05 -14.21 19.76
CA LYS A 41 3.12 -13.73 18.37
C LYS A 41 3.32 -14.91 17.40
N PRO A 42 2.76 -14.84 16.17
CA PRO A 42 3.13 -15.76 15.10
C PRO A 42 4.66 -15.81 14.91
N GLU A 43 5.22 -16.99 14.65
CA GLU A 43 6.67 -17.14 14.51
C GLU A 43 7.18 -16.31 13.31
N LEU A 44 8.28 -15.58 13.50
CA LEU A 44 8.99 -14.89 12.42
C LEU A 44 10.48 -15.24 12.54
N LYS A 45 10.97 -16.10 11.65
CA LYS A 45 12.36 -16.58 11.72
C LYS A 45 13.32 -15.49 11.24
N ALA A 46 13.05 -14.90 10.09
CA ALA A 46 13.80 -13.78 9.54
C ALA A 46 12.85 -12.73 8.90
N HIS A 47 13.36 -11.52 8.63
CA HIS A 47 12.55 -10.48 7.98
C HIS A 47 12.21 -10.85 6.54
N GLU A 48 13.00 -11.69 5.88
CA GLU A 48 12.73 -12.21 4.53
C GLU A 48 11.51 -13.15 4.47
N ASP A 49 11.02 -13.63 5.62
CA ASP A 49 9.78 -14.39 5.73
C ASP A 49 8.52 -13.52 5.73
N VAL A 50 8.68 -12.18 5.76
CA VAL A 50 7.57 -11.25 5.69
C VAL A 50 6.88 -11.33 4.33
N SER A 51 5.56 -11.21 4.35
CA SER A 51 4.63 -11.09 3.24
C SER A 51 3.45 -10.26 3.73
N ILE A 52 3.15 -9.17 3.02
CA ILE A 52 2.32 -8.08 3.53
C ILE A 52 1.02 -8.00 2.75
N TYR A 53 -0.09 -7.81 3.45
CA TYR A 53 -1.40 -7.52 2.88
C TYR A 53 -1.93 -6.21 3.48
N GLU A 54 -1.98 -5.16 2.67
CA GLU A 54 -2.41 -3.81 3.08
C GLU A 54 -3.93 -3.69 3.09
N LEU A 55 -4.50 -3.27 4.22
CA LEU A 55 -5.93 -3.33 4.50
C LEU A 55 -6.38 -2.08 5.27
N HIS A 56 -7.53 -1.52 4.89
CA HIS A 56 -8.20 -0.47 5.63
C HIS A 56 -9.23 -1.07 6.62
N VAL A 57 -9.29 -0.52 7.84
CA VAL A 57 -10.18 -1.02 8.91
C VAL A 57 -11.66 -0.97 8.48
N ARG A 58 -12.05 0.10 7.79
CA ARG A 58 -13.44 0.24 7.33
C ARG A 58 -13.76 -0.71 6.18
N ASP A 59 -12.91 -0.76 5.16
CA ASP A 59 -13.06 -1.63 3.97
C ASP A 59 -13.24 -3.09 4.37
N PHE A 60 -12.49 -3.53 5.39
CA PHE A 60 -12.50 -4.90 5.88
C PHE A 60 -13.89 -5.42 6.28
N SER A 61 -14.78 -4.56 6.77
CA SER A 61 -15.99 -5.07 7.43
C SER A 61 -17.25 -4.24 7.21
N ILE A 62 -17.17 -3.03 6.66
CA ILE A 62 -18.35 -2.16 6.54
C ILE A 62 -19.47 -2.79 5.70
N LYS A 63 -19.11 -3.62 4.71
CA LYS A 63 -20.07 -4.39 3.88
C LYS A 63 -20.22 -5.86 4.29
N ASP A 64 -19.45 -6.37 5.26
CA ASP A 64 -19.55 -7.76 5.69
C ASP A 64 -20.76 -7.98 6.60
N LYS A 65 -21.84 -8.51 6.03
CA LYS A 65 -23.09 -8.79 6.75
C LYS A 65 -22.96 -9.89 7.81
N THR A 66 -21.88 -10.68 7.78
CA THR A 66 -21.60 -11.70 8.80
C THR A 66 -20.94 -11.14 10.05
N VAL A 67 -20.47 -9.89 10.01
CA VAL A 67 -20.03 -9.11 11.18
C VAL A 67 -21.25 -8.49 11.85
N ASN A 68 -21.25 -8.47 13.19
CA ASN A 68 -22.26 -7.75 13.98
C ASN A 68 -22.31 -6.29 13.54
N ASN A 69 -23.51 -5.75 13.31
CA ASN A 69 -23.70 -4.40 12.77
C ASN A 69 -22.93 -3.33 13.55
N GLN A 70 -22.89 -3.42 14.89
CA GLN A 70 -22.20 -2.44 15.73
C GLN A 70 -20.66 -2.48 15.61
N TYR A 71 -20.09 -3.54 15.01
CA TYR A 71 -18.65 -3.70 14.81
C TYR A 71 -18.22 -3.46 13.37
N ARG A 72 -19.15 -3.24 12.44
CA ARG A 72 -18.82 -3.01 11.02
C ARG A 72 -18.06 -1.71 10.86
N GLY A 73 -16.90 -1.80 10.20
CA GLY A 73 -15.95 -0.72 10.03
C GLY A 73 -15.22 -0.29 11.30
N LYS A 74 -15.14 -1.19 12.30
CA LYS A 74 -14.53 -0.94 13.62
C LYS A 74 -13.43 -1.95 13.93
N PHE A 75 -12.57 -1.66 14.91
CA PHE A 75 -11.54 -2.59 15.39
C PHE A 75 -12.12 -3.94 15.83
N LEU A 76 -13.30 -3.95 16.45
CA LEU A 76 -13.94 -5.18 16.91
C LEU A 76 -14.38 -6.12 15.78
N ALA A 77 -14.47 -5.68 14.52
CA ALA A 77 -14.71 -6.59 13.40
C ALA A 77 -13.65 -7.69 13.29
N PHE A 78 -12.40 -7.39 13.65
CA PHE A 78 -11.31 -8.37 13.64
C PHE A 78 -11.49 -9.46 14.71
N THR A 79 -12.37 -9.26 15.69
CA THR A 79 -12.67 -10.25 16.75
C THR A 79 -13.77 -11.24 16.34
N GLU A 80 -14.52 -10.96 15.26
CA GLU A 80 -15.58 -11.81 14.74
C GLU A 80 -15.00 -12.97 13.92
N LYS A 81 -14.36 -13.94 14.59
CA LYS A 81 -13.60 -15.05 13.95
C LYS A 81 -14.41 -15.90 12.94
N ARG A 82 -15.75 -15.82 12.97
CA ARG A 82 -16.65 -16.53 12.05
C ARG A 82 -17.10 -15.69 10.85
N SER A 83 -16.74 -14.41 10.81
CA SER A 83 -17.06 -13.53 9.69
C SER A 83 -16.35 -13.97 8.41
N ASN A 84 -16.89 -13.57 7.27
CA ASN A 84 -16.30 -13.89 5.97
C ASN A 84 -14.92 -13.23 5.85
N GLY A 85 -14.78 -11.97 6.27
CA GLY A 85 -13.49 -11.27 6.31
C GLY A 85 -12.44 -12.02 7.15
N MET A 86 -12.77 -12.43 8.39
CA MET A 86 -11.80 -13.14 9.24
C MET A 86 -11.48 -14.54 8.75
N LYS A 87 -12.43 -15.27 8.15
CA LYS A 87 -12.16 -16.56 7.48
C LYS A 87 -11.22 -16.38 6.30
N HIS A 88 -11.44 -15.33 5.50
CA HIS A 88 -10.59 -15.00 4.37
C HIS A 88 -9.14 -14.72 4.82
N LEU A 89 -8.96 -13.84 5.81
CA LEU A 89 -7.63 -13.55 6.38
C LEU A 89 -6.97 -14.80 6.99
N GLY A 90 -7.73 -15.63 7.71
CA GLY A 90 -7.23 -16.89 8.27
C GLY A 90 -6.78 -17.90 7.19
N ASN A 91 -7.45 -17.93 6.04
CA ASN A 91 -7.06 -18.76 4.90
C ASN A 91 -5.76 -18.25 4.25
N LEU A 92 -5.61 -16.93 4.08
CA LEU A 92 -4.36 -16.34 3.59
C LEU A 92 -3.20 -16.61 4.57
N ALA A 93 -3.43 -16.45 5.87
CA ALA A 93 -2.46 -16.76 6.91
C ALA A 93 -2.02 -18.23 6.86
N SER A 94 -2.98 -19.15 6.75
CA SER A 94 -2.74 -20.59 6.60
C SER A 94 -2.00 -20.95 5.30
N ALA A 95 -2.12 -20.11 4.27
CA ALA A 95 -1.36 -20.24 3.03
C ALA A 95 0.06 -19.65 3.12
N GLY A 96 0.37 -18.90 4.18
CA GLY A 96 1.67 -18.33 4.45
C GLY A 96 1.78 -16.82 4.23
N LEU A 97 0.66 -16.09 4.18
CA LEU A 97 0.66 -14.67 4.49
C LEU A 97 1.08 -14.47 5.95
N SER A 98 1.91 -13.47 6.24
CA SER A 98 2.47 -13.29 7.59
C SER A 98 2.04 -11.99 8.26
N HIS A 99 1.78 -10.92 7.49
CA HIS A 99 1.49 -9.60 8.05
C HIS A 99 0.26 -8.95 7.39
N ILE A 100 -0.54 -8.28 8.21
CA ILE A 100 -1.50 -7.26 7.77
C ILE A 100 -0.89 -5.89 8.02
N HIS A 101 -0.84 -5.06 6.98
CA HIS A 101 -0.54 -3.63 7.11
C HIS A 101 -1.88 -2.90 7.18
N LEU A 102 -2.18 -2.30 8.33
CA LEU A 102 -3.35 -1.46 8.48
C LEU A 102 -3.02 -0.04 8.00
N LEU A 103 -3.83 0.50 7.09
CA LEU A 103 -3.87 1.96 6.80
C LEU A 103 -4.02 2.76 8.12
N PRO A 104 -3.77 4.08 8.12
CA PRO A 104 -3.74 4.90 9.33
C PRO A 104 -4.82 4.55 10.37
N VAL A 105 -4.37 4.11 11.55
CA VAL A 105 -5.21 3.78 12.71
C VAL A 105 -4.93 4.68 13.91
N SER A 106 -4.08 5.69 13.74
CA SER A 106 -3.92 6.80 14.69
C SER A 106 -4.99 7.86 14.48
N ASP A 107 -5.28 8.62 15.52
CA ASP A 107 -6.24 9.74 15.53
C ASP A 107 -6.03 10.71 14.35
N MET A 108 -7.07 10.84 13.53
CA MET A 108 -7.08 11.62 12.30
C MET A 108 -8.13 12.74 12.32
N ALA A 109 -7.95 13.75 11.46
CA ALA A 109 -8.84 14.92 11.41
C ALA A 109 -10.12 14.70 10.57
N SER A 110 -10.07 13.77 9.62
CA SER A 110 -10.93 13.73 8.45
C SER A 110 -12.18 12.86 8.57
N VAL A 111 -12.39 12.20 9.73
CA VAL A 111 -13.59 11.39 10.01
C VAL A 111 -14.24 11.84 11.31
N GLU A 112 -15.54 12.10 11.27
CA GLU A 112 -16.33 12.40 12.47
C GLU A 112 -16.40 11.15 13.36
N GLU A 113 -15.87 11.20 14.59
CA GLU A 113 -15.80 10.04 15.48
C GLU A 113 -17.17 9.64 16.04
N ILE A 114 -18.13 10.57 16.13
CA ILE A 114 -19.49 10.30 16.62
C ILE A 114 -20.37 9.81 15.46
N GLU A 115 -20.65 8.52 15.43
CA GLU A 115 -21.34 7.85 14.32
C GLU A 115 -22.70 8.48 13.95
N SER A 116 -23.48 8.93 14.95
CA SER A 116 -24.79 9.56 14.72
C SER A 116 -24.71 10.94 14.03
N MET A 117 -23.51 11.54 13.98
CA MET A 117 -23.27 12.82 13.29
C MET A 117 -22.88 12.63 11.82
N ARG A 118 -22.54 11.40 11.41
CA ARG A 118 -22.18 11.08 10.03
C ARG A 118 -23.40 11.11 9.10
N LYS A 119 -23.13 11.22 7.81
CA LYS A 119 -24.10 11.20 6.72
C LYS A 119 -23.77 10.05 5.78
N GLU A 120 -24.79 9.30 5.39
CA GLU A 120 -24.66 8.24 4.39
C GLU A 120 -25.31 8.66 3.09
N ALA A 121 -24.64 8.41 1.97
CA ALA A 121 -25.19 8.62 0.65
C ALA A 121 -26.28 7.59 0.35
N GLN A 122 -27.45 8.06 -0.09
CA GLN A 122 -28.47 7.19 -0.68
C GLN A 122 -28.20 7.05 -2.18
N ILE A 123 -27.61 5.92 -2.57
CA ILE A 123 -27.15 5.70 -3.94
C ILE A 123 -28.24 4.96 -4.72
N PRO A 124 -28.80 5.56 -5.79
CA PRO A 124 -29.87 4.92 -6.55
C PRO A 124 -29.32 3.77 -7.40
N ALA A 125 -30.19 2.78 -7.67
CA ALA A 125 -29.89 1.72 -8.62
C ALA A 125 -29.97 2.27 -10.05
N VAL A 126 -28.83 2.70 -10.59
CA VAL A 126 -28.68 3.24 -11.95
C VAL A 126 -27.59 2.51 -12.72
N GLN A 127 -27.46 2.81 -14.02
CA GLN A 127 -26.48 2.19 -14.91
C GLN A 127 -25.02 2.31 -14.41
N ASN A 128 -24.20 1.35 -14.83
CA ASN A 128 -22.83 1.15 -14.37
C ASN A 128 -21.91 2.35 -14.59
N SER A 129 -22.07 3.11 -15.68
CA SER A 129 -21.26 4.31 -15.95
C SER A 129 -21.94 5.63 -15.55
N SER A 130 -23.01 5.61 -14.75
CA SER A 130 -23.68 6.86 -14.38
C SER A 130 -22.78 7.70 -13.47
N SER A 131 -22.87 9.03 -13.63
CA SER A 131 -22.22 9.99 -12.72
C SER A 131 -23.05 10.24 -11.45
N LEU A 132 -24.25 9.65 -11.33
CA LEU A 132 -25.13 9.89 -10.20
C LEU A 132 -24.59 9.26 -8.91
N GLN A 133 -23.97 8.08 -8.98
CA GLN A 133 -23.36 7.42 -7.81
C GLN A 133 -22.30 8.32 -7.17
N GLN A 134 -21.34 8.81 -7.97
CA GLN A 134 -20.32 9.71 -7.45
C GLN A 134 -20.86 11.07 -7.01
N LYS A 135 -21.95 11.58 -7.62
CA LYS A 135 -22.65 12.78 -7.12
C LYS A 135 -23.25 12.55 -5.74
N MET A 136 -23.86 11.40 -5.51
CA MET A 136 -24.44 11.06 -4.20
C MET A 136 -23.34 10.89 -3.14
N ILE A 137 -22.23 10.23 -3.47
CA ILE A 137 -21.05 10.18 -2.59
C ILE A 137 -20.52 11.60 -2.32
N GLY A 138 -20.34 12.41 -3.36
CA GLY A 138 -19.89 13.80 -3.27
C GLY A 138 -20.76 14.67 -2.36
N SER A 139 -22.07 14.39 -2.27
CA SER A 139 -23.00 15.14 -1.42
C SER A 139 -22.78 14.94 0.09
N VAL A 140 -22.13 13.84 0.48
CA VAL A 140 -21.81 13.48 1.88
C VAL A 140 -20.30 13.43 2.13
N ARG A 141 -19.48 13.76 1.13
CA ARG A 141 -18.02 13.80 1.23
C ARG A 141 -17.58 14.62 2.45
N GLN A 142 -16.58 14.14 3.19
CA GLN A 142 -16.12 14.68 4.49
C GLN A 142 -17.16 14.65 5.63
N LYS A 143 -18.33 14.05 5.41
CA LYS A 143 -19.38 13.90 6.42
C LYS A 143 -19.78 12.44 6.63
N ASP A 144 -19.27 11.51 5.82
CA ASP A 144 -19.48 10.09 5.98
C ASP A 144 -18.48 9.49 6.99
N GLY A 145 -18.41 8.16 7.05
CA GLY A 145 -17.48 7.46 7.94
C GLY A 145 -16.14 7.11 7.31
N TYR A 146 -15.79 7.67 6.14
CA TYR A 146 -14.69 7.17 5.31
C TYR A 146 -13.61 8.22 5.07
N ASN A 147 -12.38 7.86 5.41
CA ASN A 147 -11.15 8.44 4.86
C ASN A 147 -10.05 7.37 4.96
N TRP A 148 -8.99 7.44 4.15
CA TRP A 148 -7.80 6.63 4.39
C TRP A 148 -7.07 7.01 5.68
N GLY A 149 -7.15 8.27 6.10
CA GLY A 149 -6.64 8.74 7.38
C GLY A 149 -5.21 9.27 7.38
N TYR A 150 -4.66 9.62 6.22
CA TYR A 150 -3.38 10.34 6.08
C TYR A 150 -3.53 11.83 6.47
N ASP A 151 -4.20 12.10 7.59
CA ASP A 151 -4.50 13.43 8.13
C ASP A 151 -4.24 13.46 9.65
N PRO A 152 -2.99 13.22 10.10
CA PRO A 152 -2.70 12.93 11.50
C PRO A 152 -2.91 14.15 12.41
N VAL A 153 -3.49 13.90 13.59
CA VAL A 153 -3.66 14.89 14.68
C VAL A 153 -2.88 14.47 15.92
N HIS A 154 -3.11 13.24 16.42
CA HIS A 154 -2.37 12.68 17.56
C HIS A 154 -1.70 11.35 17.19
N PHE A 155 -0.38 11.35 17.10
CA PHE A 155 0.38 10.21 16.57
C PHE A 155 0.30 8.92 17.42
N SER A 156 0.00 9.02 18.73
CA SER A 156 0.08 7.90 19.68
C SER A 156 -1.28 7.45 20.25
N THR A 157 -2.39 7.95 19.71
CA THR A 157 -3.75 7.57 20.14
C THR A 157 -4.46 6.80 19.02
N PRO A 158 -5.13 5.66 19.31
CA PRO A 158 -5.96 4.98 18.31
C PRO A 158 -7.11 5.85 17.82
N GLU A 159 -7.44 5.72 16.55
CA GLU A 159 -8.55 6.43 15.90
C GLU A 159 -9.90 6.10 16.58
N GLY A 160 -10.64 7.13 16.99
CA GLY A 160 -11.91 6.92 17.71
C GLY A 160 -13.07 6.53 16.80
N SER A 161 -13.05 6.91 15.51
CA SER A 161 -14.11 6.54 14.56
C SER A 161 -14.21 5.03 14.32
N TYR A 162 -13.10 4.31 14.54
CA TYR A 162 -13.00 2.84 14.47
C TYR A 162 -13.29 2.14 15.81
N ALA A 163 -13.57 2.87 16.89
CA ALA A 163 -14.04 2.32 18.15
C ALA A 163 -15.58 2.29 18.22
N THR A 164 -16.14 1.42 19.06
CA THR A 164 -17.60 1.41 19.31
C THR A 164 -18.06 2.58 20.17
N ASP A 165 -17.21 3.01 21.11
CA ASP A 165 -17.32 4.28 21.82
C ASP A 165 -16.03 5.07 21.58
N PRO A 166 -16.10 6.25 20.93
CA PRO A 166 -14.90 7.05 20.70
C PRO A 166 -14.32 7.62 22.00
N ASN A 167 -15.04 7.59 23.13
CA ASN A 167 -14.54 8.20 24.36
C ASN A 167 -13.61 7.27 25.15
N GLY A 168 -12.33 7.67 25.20
CA GLY A 168 -11.40 7.21 26.20
C GLY A 168 -10.95 5.74 26.09
N ASN A 169 -11.24 4.94 27.12
CA ASN A 169 -10.66 3.60 27.27
C ASN A 169 -11.03 2.62 26.14
N SER A 170 -12.21 2.77 25.52
CA SER A 170 -12.74 1.82 24.54
C SER A 170 -11.84 1.70 23.31
N ARG A 171 -11.40 2.81 22.70
CA ARG A 171 -10.47 2.80 21.56
C ARG A 171 -9.16 2.06 21.85
N VAL A 172 -8.64 2.18 23.08
CA VAL A 172 -7.40 1.51 23.52
C VAL A 172 -7.62 0.02 23.69
N LEU A 173 -8.71 -0.38 24.36
CA LEU A 173 -9.07 -1.77 24.57
C LEU A 173 -9.33 -2.49 23.23
N GLU A 174 -10.17 -1.90 22.39
CA GLU A 174 -10.62 -2.49 21.13
C GLU A 174 -9.47 -2.64 20.13
N PHE A 175 -8.57 -1.66 20.06
CA PHE A 175 -7.37 -1.79 19.23
C PHE A 175 -6.48 -2.96 19.71
N ARG A 176 -6.24 -3.08 21.03
CA ARG A 176 -5.52 -4.25 21.58
C ARG A 176 -6.24 -5.56 21.28
N GLN A 177 -7.58 -5.60 21.31
CA GLN A 177 -8.36 -6.78 20.93
C GLN A 177 -8.19 -7.13 19.44
N ALA A 178 -8.16 -6.13 18.55
CA ALA A 178 -7.90 -6.33 17.13
C ALA A 178 -6.50 -6.91 16.88
N ILE A 179 -5.45 -6.32 17.47
CA ILE A 179 -4.07 -6.83 17.40
C ILE A 179 -4.01 -8.29 17.87
N LYS A 180 -4.59 -8.57 19.04
CA LYS A 180 -4.62 -9.93 19.58
C LYS A 180 -5.35 -10.89 18.64
N SER A 181 -6.51 -10.52 18.11
CA SER A 181 -7.29 -11.41 17.25
C SER A 181 -6.59 -11.73 15.93
N LEU A 182 -5.94 -10.73 15.33
CA LEU A 182 -5.11 -10.92 14.13
C LEU A 182 -3.91 -11.85 14.42
N ASN A 183 -3.24 -11.67 15.56
CA ASN A 183 -2.18 -12.59 15.97
C ASN A 183 -2.67 -14.02 16.23
N ASP A 184 -3.85 -14.17 16.85
CA ASP A 184 -4.46 -15.48 17.11
C ASP A 184 -4.74 -16.26 15.80
N VAL A 185 -5.00 -15.58 14.68
CA VAL A 185 -5.20 -16.21 13.36
C VAL A 185 -3.91 -16.35 12.55
N GLY A 186 -2.76 -16.06 13.14
CA GLY A 186 -1.44 -16.25 12.51
C GLY A 186 -0.87 -15.03 11.81
N LEU A 187 -1.49 -13.85 11.95
CA LEU A 187 -1.07 -12.62 11.28
C LEU A 187 -0.44 -11.63 12.26
N ARG A 188 0.76 -11.14 11.93
CA ARG A 188 1.37 -9.98 12.57
C ARG A 188 0.75 -8.69 12.05
N VAL A 189 0.80 -7.61 12.82
CA VAL A 189 0.18 -6.33 12.44
C VAL A 189 1.21 -5.24 12.26
N ILE A 190 1.25 -4.67 11.07
CA ILE A 190 2.00 -3.49 10.68
C ILE A 190 1.06 -2.29 10.75
N MET A 191 1.51 -1.19 11.32
CA MET A 191 0.80 0.09 11.34
C MET A 191 1.38 1.05 10.31
N ASP A 192 0.53 1.66 9.50
CA ASP A 192 0.91 2.84 8.72
C ASP A 192 1.10 4.04 9.65
N VAL A 193 2.25 4.69 9.56
CA VAL A 193 2.61 5.84 10.40
C VAL A 193 2.97 7.04 9.55
N VAL A 194 2.29 8.15 9.84
CA VAL A 194 2.33 9.37 9.04
C VAL A 194 2.98 10.47 9.87
N TYR A 195 4.31 10.41 10.04
CA TYR A 195 5.03 11.42 10.82
C TYR A 195 5.50 12.60 9.98
N ASN A 196 5.41 12.53 8.66
CA ASN A 196 5.99 13.49 7.73
C ASN A 196 5.22 14.82 7.63
N HIS A 197 3.96 14.87 8.09
CA HIS A 197 3.14 16.07 8.17
C HIS A 197 2.13 16.01 9.33
N THR A 198 1.42 17.11 9.59
CA THR A 198 0.16 17.11 10.38
C THR A 198 -1.01 17.60 9.53
N SER A 199 -2.24 17.29 9.91
CA SER A 199 -3.43 17.72 9.16
C SER A 199 -3.60 19.25 9.08
N SER A 200 -3.15 19.98 10.10
CA SER A 200 -3.34 21.43 10.21
C SER A 200 -2.28 22.11 11.08
N VAL A 201 -2.22 23.44 10.99
CA VAL A 201 -1.25 24.33 11.68
C VAL A 201 -1.92 25.62 12.17
N GLY A 202 -1.17 26.47 12.86
CA GLY A 202 -1.65 27.75 13.35
C GLY A 202 -2.80 27.60 14.34
N GLN A 203 -3.88 28.35 14.13
CA GLN A 203 -5.01 28.40 15.05
C GLN A 203 -6.14 27.41 14.75
N ASP A 204 -5.99 26.56 13.72
CA ASP A 204 -6.98 25.55 13.37
C ASP A 204 -7.29 24.60 14.55
N ARG A 205 -8.52 24.07 14.63
CA ARG A 205 -8.95 23.18 15.72
C ARG A 205 -8.11 21.90 15.83
N TYR A 206 -7.55 21.40 14.73
CA TYR A 206 -6.71 20.20 14.69
C TYR A 206 -5.21 20.52 14.78
N SER A 207 -4.84 21.80 14.86
CA SER A 207 -3.46 22.21 15.14
C SER A 207 -3.13 21.96 16.61
N VAL A 208 -2.31 20.93 16.87
CA VAL A 208 -1.80 20.61 18.22
C VAL A 208 -0.39 21.15 18.39
N LEU A 209 0.55 20.66 17.59
CA LEU A 209 1.97 20.97 17.73
C LEU A 209 2.28 22.46 17.56
N ASP A 210 1.70 23.09 16.54
CA ASP A 210 1.96 24.51 16.23
C ASP A 210 1.33 25.45 17.25
N LYS A 211 0.24 25.04 17.92
CA LYS A 211 -0.33 25.83 19.03
C LYS A 211 0.50 25.77 20.29
N VAL A 212 1.24 24.68 20.52
CA VAL A 212 2.09 24.49 21.71
C VAL A 212 3.45 25.16 21.51
N VAL A 213 4.13 24.89 20.40
CA VAL A 213 5.42 25.51 20.06
C VAL A 213 5.41 25.99 18.60
N PRO A 214 4.87 27.20 18.35
CA PRO A 214 4.73 27.74 17.00
C PRO A 214 6.05 27.75 16.23
N GLY A 215 6.04 27.23 15.00
CA GLY A 215 7.18 27.25 14.09
C GLY A 215 8.33 26.30 14.43
N TYR A 216 8.21 25.46 15.47
CA TYR A 216 9.25 24.49 15.82
C TYR A 216 9.04 23.12 15.14
N TYR A 217 7.82 22.58 15.15
CA TYR A 217 7.61 21.20 14.68
C TYR A 217 7.55 21.05 13.15
N TYR A 218 7.61 22.17 12.43
CA TYR A 218 7.38 22.24 10.99
C TYR A 218 8.61 22.70 10.24
N ARG A 219 8.77 22.20 9.01
CA ARG A 219 9.84 22.63 8.13
C ARG A 219 9.46 23.95 7.48
N LEU A 220 10.35 24.93 7.58
CA LEU A 220 10.15 26.26 7.05
C LEU A 220 11.03 26.48 5.82
N ASN A 221 10.55 27.28 4.88
CA ASN A 221 11.35 27.79 3.78
C ASN A 221 12.18 29.02 4.22
N ASN A 222 12.97 29.60 3.31
CA ASN A 222 13.86 30.73 3.62
C ASN A 222 13.11 32.01 4.01
N GLU A 223 11.81 32.11 3.68
CA GLU A 223 10.94 33.21 4.09
C GLU A 223 10.19 32.92 5.41
N GLY A 224 10.48 31.81 6.07
CA GLY A 224 9.83 31.38 7.32
C GLY A 224 8.43 30.81 7.12
N LYS A 225 8.04 30.46 5.88
CA LYS A 225 6.74 29.82 5.59
C LYS A 225 6.83 28.31 5.71
N ILE A 226 5.78 27.70 6.25
CA ILE A 226 5.65 26.25 6.35
C ILE A 226 5.60 25.62 4.96
N GLN A 227 6.40 24.56 4.77
CA GLN A 227 6.43 23.74 3.57
C GLN A 227 5.24 22.76 3.55
N ASN A 228 4.72 22.46 2.37
CA ASN A 228 3.57 21.52 2.20
C ASN A 228 3.83 20.50 1.09
N SER A 229 5.07 20.02 0.97
CA SER A 229 5.47 19.15 -0.13
C SER A 229 4.93 17.72 -0.01
N SER A 230 4.56 17.28 1.20
CA SER A 230 3.91 15.99 1.45
C SER A 230 2.46 15.96 0.97
N CYS A 231 1.73 17.07 1.15
CA CYS A 231 0.31 17.35 0.83
C CYS A 231 -0.24 18.39 1.82
N CYS A 232 0.31 18.35 3.04
CA CYS A 232 -0.10 19.07 4.24
C CYS A 232 1.15 19.68 4.92
N PRO A 233 1.01 20.42 6.04
CA PRO A 233 2.14 21.01 6.75
C PRO A 233 3.26 20.02 7.12
N ASP A 234 4.39 20.12 6.43
CA ASP A 234 5.53 19.22 6.56
C ASP A 234 6.16 19.34 7.96
N THR A 235 6.29 18.23 8.68
CA THR A 235 7.02 18.21 9.96
C THR A 235 8.52 18.24 9.74
N ALA A 236 9.26 18.71 10.75
CA ALA A 236 10.71 18.79 10.75
C ALA A 236 11.33 17.75 11.71
N THR A 237 11.35 16.46 11.34
CA THR A 237 11.97 15.40 12.17
C THR A 237 13.48 15.54 12.36
N GLU A 238 14.15 16.42 11.61
CA GLU A 238 15.52 16.86 11.87
C GLU A 238 15.65 17.70 13.15
N HIS A 239 14.55 18.21 13.71
CA HIS A 239 14.52 18.88 15.00
C HIS A 239 14.42 17.87 16.15
N ASN A 240 15.24 18.07 17.19
CA ASN A 240 15.40 17.12 18.31
C ASN A 240 14.07 16.67 18.94
N MET A 241 13.13 17.59 19.19
CA MET A 241 11.88 17.22 19.88
C MET A 241 10.85 16.59 18.94
N MET A 242 10.91 16.84 17.63
CA MET A 242 10.07 16.14 16.66
C MET A 242 10.61 14.72 16.40
N GLU A 243 11.94 14.55 16.30
CA GLU A 243 12.58 13.22 16.28
C GLU A 243 12.19 12.40 17.51
N LYS A 244 12.35 13.00 18.70
CA LYS A 244 12.01 12.35 19.97
C LYS A 244 10.55 11.92 20.00
N MET A 245 9.63 12.79 19.58
CA MET A 245 8.20 12.48 19.53
C MET A 245 7.90 11.31 18.60
N MET A 246 8.49 11.29 17.40
CA MET A 246 8.37 10.18 16.46
C MET A 246 8.87 8.87 17.07
N VAL A 247 10.07 8.87 17.66
CA VAL A 247 10.67 7.68 18.28
C VAL A 247 9.83 7.18 19.47
N ASP A 248 9.39 8.09 20.34
CA ASP A 248 8.59 7.74 21.52
C ASP A 248 7.19 7.21 21.14
N SER A 249 6.57 7.79 20.11
CA SER A 249 5.30 7.32 19.57
C SER A 249 5.41 5.90 19.02
N VAL A 250 6.42 5.63 18.17
CA VAL A 250 6.67 4.27 17.66
C VAL A 250 6.92 3.27 18.79
N LYS A 251 7.69 3.63 19.81
CA LYS A 251 7.89 2.78 21.00
C LYS A 251 6.60 2.53 21.76
N THR A 252 5.71 3.52 21.83
CA THR A 252 4.41 3.41 22.50
C THR A 252 3.54 2.35 21.80
N TRP A 253 3.44 2.42 20.47
CA TRP A 253 2.76 1.43 19.64
C TRP A 253 3.35 0.02 19.78
N ALA A 254 4.68 -0.08 19.70
CA ALA A 254 5.38 -1.35 19.84
C ALA A 254 5.18 -1.97 21.23
N LYS A 255 5.39 -1.19 22.30
CA LYS A 255 5.36 -1.71 23.68
C LYS A 255 3.95 -1.96 24.18
N TYR A 256 3.09 -0.95 24.13
CA TYR A 256 1.80 -0.98 24.82
C TYR A 256 0.67 -1.55 23.96
N TYR A 257 0.80 -1.47 22.64
CA TYR A 257 -0.15 -2.05 21.70
C TYR A 257 0.39 -3.28 20.97
N LYS A 258 1.63 -3.69 21.27
CA LYS A 258 2.28 -4.87 20.69
C LYS A 258 2.24 -4.86 19.17
N VAL A 259 2.35 -3.70 18.51
CA VAL A 259 2.43 -3.62 17.04
C VAL A 259 3.69 -4.35 16.55
N ASP A 260 3.56 -5.11 15.45
CA ASP A 260 4.61 -6.00 14.91
C ASP A 260 5.43 -5.38 13.77
N GLY A 261 5.07 -4.19 13.30
CA GLY A 261 5.85 -3.45 12.32
C GLY A 261 5.29 -2.08 11.99
N PHE A 262 6.06 -1.30 11.23
CA PHE A 262 5.72 0.06 10.86
C PHE A 262 6.03 0.32 9.39
N ARG A 263 5.05 0.85 8.67
CA ARG A 263 5.22 1.42 7.33
C ARG A 263 5.28 2.93 7.48
N PHE A 264 6.38 3.54 7.09
CA PHE A 264 6.55 5.00 7.12
C PHE A 264 6.05 5.61 5.83
N ASP A 265 4.95 6.36 5.94
CA ASP A 265 4.45 7.24 4.90
C ASP A 265 5.50 8.31 4.57
N LEU A 266 5.74 8.53 3.28
CA LEU A 266 6.75 9.45 2.75
C LEU A 266 8.05 9.42 3.56
N MET A 267 8.62 8.23 3.79
CA MET A 267 9.82 8.02 4.59
C MET A 267 11.01 8.92 4.15
N GLY A 268 11.06 9.32 2.88
CA GLY A 268 12.01 10.30 2.34
C GLY A 268 11.99 11.68 3.03
N HIS A 269 10.90 12.05 3.70
CA HIS A 269 10.76 13.30 4.49
C HIS A 269 11.37 13.21 5.89
N HIS A 270 11.97 12.06 6.24
CA HIS A 270 12.73 11.85 7.46
C HIS A 270 14.21 11.64 7.13
N THR A 271 15.10 11.99 8.07
CA THR A 271 16.52 11.68 7.87
C THR A 271 16.81 10.20 8.12
N LYS A 272 17.83 9.66 7.44
CA LYS A 272 18.35 8.31 7.68
C LYS A 272 18.68 8.07 9.16
N ASP A 273 19.22 9.08 9.84
CA ASP A 273 19.54 9.00 11.26
C ASP A 273 18.28 8.92 12.13
N ASN A 274 17.21 9.64 11.76
CA ASN A 274 15.92 9.52 12.46
C ASN A 274 15.39 8.07 12.39
N ILE A 275 15.37 7.47 11.19
CA ILE A 275 14.84 6.10 11.03
C ILE A 275 15.77 5.05 11.67
N LYS A 276 17.10 5.26 11.67
CA LYS A 276 18.03 4.42 12.44
C LYS A 276 17.76 4.48 13.94
N LYS A 277 17.49 5.66 14.50
CA LYS A 277 17.11 5.79 15.92
C LYS A 277 15.77 5.11 16.23
N VAL A 278 14.81 5.13 15.30
CA VAL A 278 13.60 4.31 15.41
C VAL A 278 13.95 2.83 15.48
N ARG A 279 14.81 2.34 14.58
CA ARG A 279 15.28 0.94 14.59
C ARG A 279 15.96 0.56 15.90
N GLU A 280 16.87 1.38 16.40
CA GLU A 280 17.57 1.20 17.69
C GLU A 280 16.60 1.19 18.88
N ALA A 281 15.63 2.11 18.88
CA ALA A 281 14.59 2.19 19.89
C ALA A 281 13.72 0.93 19.93
N LEU A 282 13.35 0.40 18.77
CA LEU A 282 12.63 -0.87 18.67
C LEU A 282 13.49 -2.03 19.14
N ASP A 283 14.75 -2.13 18.69
CA ASP A 283 15.67 -3.21 19.08
C ASP A 283 15.97 -3.26 20.58
N SER A 284 15.78 -2.14 21.29
CA SER A 284 15.91 -2.06 22.75
C SER A 284 14.77 -2.71 23.53
N LEU A 285 13.62 -3.00 22.88
CA LEU A 285 12.48 -3.68 23.48
C LEU A 285 12.73 -5.19 23.54
N THR A 286 12.58 -5.78 24.72
CA THR A 286 12.83 -7.21 24.95
C THR A 286 11.63 -7.89 25.59
N ILE A 287 11.49 -9.21 25.36
CA ILE A 287 10.41 -9.99 25.97
C ILE A 287 10.45 -9.87 27.50
N GLN A 288 11.64 -9.87 28.10
CA GLN A 288 11.80 -9.85 29.56
C GLN A 288 11.37 -8.53 30.21
N LYS A 289 11.53 -7.40 29.50
CA LYS A 289 11.29 -6.05 30.06
C LYS A 289 9.99 -5.43 29.58
N ASP A 290 9.61 -5.69 28.33
CA ASP A 290 8.55 -4.99 27.62
C ASP A 290 7.51 -5.93 27.01
N ASP A 291 7.63 -7.24 27.25
CA ASP A 291 6.76 -8.31 26.70
C ASP A 291 6.69 -8.33 25.16
N VAL A 292 7.72 -7.81 24.49
CA VAL A 292 7.82 -7.69 23.01
C VAL A 292 9.25 -7.96 22.57
N ASP A 293 9.43 -8.78 21.52
CA ASP A 293 10.72 -8.95 20.86
C ASP A 293 10.91 -7.87 19.79
N GLY A 294 11.57 -6.79 20.16
CA GLY A 294 11.78 -5.63 19.31
C GLY A 294 12.52 -5.91 18.00
N LYS A 295 13.43 -6.90 18.00
CA LYS A 295 14.21 -7.29 16.83
C LYS A 295 13.34 -7.94 15.73
N LYS A 296 12.16 -8.43 16.10
CA LYS A 296 11.18 -9.00 15.17
C LYS A 296 10.24 -7.97 14.57
N ILE A 297 10.24 -6.74 15.09
CA ILE A 297 9.39 -5.66 14.56
C ILE A 297 9.90 -5.27 13.18
N PHE A 298 9.06 -5.36 12.16
CA PHE A 298 9.42 -5.04 10.78
C PHE A 298 9.33 -3.53 10.50
N LEU A 299 10.22 -2.99 9.66
CA LEU A 299 10.29 -1.56 9.37
C LEU A 299 10.56 -1.32 7.88
N TYR A 300 9.68 -0.55 7.24
CA TYR A 300 9.80 -0.17 5.84
C TYR A 300 9.07 1.15 5.56
N GLY A 301 9.21 1.69 4.36
CA GLY A 301 8.44 2.86 3.97
C GLY A 301 8.70 3.35 2.56
N GLU A 302 8.18 4.54 2.30
CA GLU A 302 8.25 5.22 1.01
C GLU A 302 9.51 6.08 0.88
N GLY A 303 10.59 5.48 0.38
CA GLY A 303 11.86 6.17 0.16
C GLY A 303 11.89 7.06 -1.09
N TRP A 304 10.78 7.74 -1.42
CA TRP A 304 10.68 8.59 -2.61
C TRP A 304 11.66 9.78 -2.54
N LYS A 305 12.26 10.13 -3.69
CA LYS A 305 13.25 11.21 -3.78
C LYS A 305 12.58 12.53 -4.19
N PHE A 306 11.88 13.17 -3.28
CA PHE A 306 11.30 14.50 -3.45
C PHE A 306 11.03 15.16 -2.10
N GLY A 307 10.60 16.42 -2.13
CA GLY A 307 10.01 17.10 -0.97
C GLY A 307 11.00 17.91 -0.15
N SER A 308 10.44 18.63 0.82
CA SER A 308 11.09 19.75 1.47
C SER A 308 12.35 19.38 2.27
N LEU A 309 12.46 18.14 2.78
CA LEU A 309 13.70 17.66 3.39
C LEU A 309 14.75 17.33 2.33
N ASN A 310 14.36 16.60 1.27
CA ASN A 310 15.27 16.17 0.22
C ASN A 310 15.84 17.37 -0.55
N ASP A 311 15.07 18.44 -0.71
CA ASP A 311 15.51 19.66 -1.40
C ASP A 311 16.64 20.39 -0.64
N ILE A 312 16.69 20.26 0.69
CA ILE A 312 17.68 20.94 1.54
C ILE A 312 18.81 20.01 2.03
N LEU A 313 18.52 18.72 2.22
CA LEU A 313 19.42 17.73 2.81
C LEU A 313 19.33 16.36 2.08
N PRO A 314 19.59 16.31 0.76
CA PRO A 314 19.37 15.10 -0.05
C PRO A 314 20.20 13.89 0.41
N GLU A 315 21.41 14.12 0.92
CA GLU A 315 22.29 13.06 1.44
C GLU A 315 21.84 12.51 2.80
N ARG A 316 20.97 13.24 3.51
CA ARG A 316 20.44 12.84 4.82
C ARG A 316 19.04 12.27 4.72
N ALA A 317 18.24 12.62 3.71
CA ALA A 317 16.89 12.08 3.50
C ALA A 317 16.90 10.54 3.37
N MET A 318 15.91 9.85 3.95
CA MET A 318 15.79 8.38 3.87
C MET A 318 15.17 7.93 2.54
N THR A 319 15.83 8.31 1.44
CA THR A 319 15.47 7.89 0.07
C THR A 319 15.85 6.43 -0.18
N GLN A 320 15.32 5.81 -1.25
CA GLN A 320 15.67 4.45 -1.67
C GLN A 320 17.18 4.25 -1.82
N GLN A 321 17.89 5.23 -2.42
CA GLN A 321 19.35 5.15 -2.56
C GLN A 321 20.06 5.22 -1.21
N ASN A 322 19.60 6.09 -0.31
CA ASN A 322 20.20 6.28 1.01
C ASN A 322 19.85 5.16 2.00
N ALA A 323 18.77 4.41 1.76
CA ALA A 323 18.36 3.25 2.53
C ALA A 323 19.27 2.02 2.32
N SER A 324 20.04 1.99 1.22
CA SER A 324 20.97 0.90 0.90
C SER A 324 21.95 0.64 2.05
N GLY A 325 21.97 -0.58 2.58
CA GLY A 325 22.88 -1.01 3.65
C GLY A 325 22.36 -0.73 5.07
N THR A 326 21.17 -0.15 5.21
CA THR A 326 20.55 0.11 6.52
C THR A 326 19.77 -1.09 7.04
N GLY A 327 19.38 -2.01 6.16
CA GLY A 327 18.49 -3.11 6.47
C GLY A 327 17.01 -2.73 6.65
N ILE A 328 16.64 -1.49 6.33
CA ILE A 328 15.27 -0.96 6.31
C ILE A 328 14.74 -1.04 4.88
N SER A 329 13.51 -1.53 4.71
CA SER A 329 12.97 -1.80 3.38
C SER A 329 12.29 -0.59 2.75
N THR A 330 12.32 -0.52 1.42
CA THR A 330 11.60 0.51 0.64
C THR A 330 10.77 -0.11 -0.48
N PHE A 331 9.64 0.52 -0.80
CA PHE A 331 8.84 0.19 -1.99
C PHE A 331 9.67 0.26 -3.27
N ASN A 332 9.50 -0.71 -4.16
CA ASN A 332 10.16 -0.80 -5.45
C ASN A 332 9.22 -0.40 -6.60
N ASP A 333 9.22 0.89 -6.90
CA ASP A 333 8.55 1.52 -8.05
C ASP A 333 9.04 1.01 -9.40
N ARG A 334 10.33 0.65 -9.54
CA ARG A 334 10.88 0.11 -10.80
C ARG A 334 10.22 -1.19 -11.18
N PHE A 335 10.08 -2.09 -10.20
CA PHE A 335 9.40 -3.35 -10.37
C PHE A 335 7.90 -3.13 -10.67
N ARG A 336 7.22 -2.33 -9.83
CA ARG A 336 5.80 -1.98 -9.99
C ARG A 336 5.48 -1.52 -11.41
N ASP A 337 6.20 -0.50 -11.88
CA ASP A 337 5.94 0.17 -13.16
C ASP A 337 6.28 -0.73 -14.35
N SER A 338 7.31 -1.57 -14.21
CA SER A 338 7.68 -2.53 -15.25
C SER A 338 6.66 -3.66 -15.42
N VAL A 339 6.03 -4.11 -14.33
CA VAL A 339 4.99 -5.14 -14.37
C VAL A 339 3.69 -4.56 -14.92
N ARG A 340 3.18 -3.48 -14.31
CA ARG A 340 1.83 -2.94 -14.63
C ARG A 340 1.81 -2.05 -15.87
N GLY A 341 2.91 -1.38 -16.21
CA GLY A 341 3.01 -0.42 -17.32
C GLY A 341 2.63 1.01 -16.96
N GLY A 342 3.35 1.96 -17.55
CA GLY A 342 3.27 3.38 -17.21
C GLY A 342 3.96 3.69 -15.88
N SER A 343 3.79 4.91 -15.40
CA SER A 343 4.29 5.39 -14.11
C SER A 343 3.31 6.44 -13.56
N PHE A 344 3.64 7.06 -12.42
CA PHE A 344 2.90 8.23 -11.93
C PHE A 344 2.99 9.45 -12.88
N MET A 345 3.93 9.44 -13.83
CA MET A 345 4.09 10.48 -14.86
C MET A 345 3.45 10.09 -16.20
N ALA A 346 2.78 8.94 -16.29
CA ALA A 346 2.21 8.47 -17.54
C ALA A 346 1.15 9.47 -18.05
N LYS A 347 1.21 9.75 -19.35
CA LYS A 347 0.25 10.65 -20.02
C LYS A 347 -1.08 10.00 -20.33
N THR A 348 -1.15 8.67 -20.19
CA THR A 348 -2.34 7.89 -20.46
C THR A 348 -2.41 6.64 -19.59
N LEU A 349 -3.63 6.20 -19.30
CA LEU A 349 -3.90 4.95 -18.59
C LEU A 349 -3.47 3.71 -19.41
N THR A 350 -3.28 3.86 -20.72
CA THR A 350 -3.14 2.73 -21.66
C THR A 350 -1.70 2.27 -21.87
N ASP A 351 -0.71 2.88 -21.21
CA ASP A 351 0.68 2.43 -21.34
C ASP A 351 0.87 1.02 -20.78
N GLN A 352 1.06 0.04 -21.67
CA GLN A 352 1.20 -1.36 -21.29
C GLN A 352 2.56 -1.65 -20.65
N GLY A 353 2.55 -2.54 -19.65
CA GLY A 353 3.74 -3.15 -19.06
C GLY A 353 3.86 -4.61 -19.45
N PHE A 354 4.77 -5.30 -18.79
CA PHE A 354 5.03 -6.71 -19.05
C PHE A 354 3.79 -7.59 -18.84
N ALA A 355 3.10 -7.43 -17.70
CA ALA A 355 1.94 -8.26 -17.36
C ALA A 355 0.64 -7.83 -18.06
N THR A 356 0.62 -6.66 -18.71
CA THR A 356 -0.58 -6.12 -19.36
C THR A 356 -0.50 -6.14 -20.88
N GLY A 357 0.43 -6.89 -21.48
CA GLY A 357 0.46 -7.21 -22.91
C GLY A 357 1.40 -6.36 -23.78
N LEU A 358 2.34 -5.61 -23.21
CA LEU A 358 3.33 -4.87 -24.01
C LEU A 358 4.03 -5.83 -24.99
N TYR A 359 4.07 -5.45 -26.26
CA TYR A 359 4.61 -6.25 -27.39
C TYR A 359 3.87 -7.58 -27.68
N SER A 360 3.36 -8.31 -26.70
CA SER A 360 2.74 -9.63 -26.91
C SER A 360 1.26 -9.56 -27.31
N ASP A 361 0.48 -8.66 -26.72
CA ASP A 361 -0.95 -8.44 -26.98
C ASP A 361 -1.25 -6.94 -26.91
N TYR A 362 -0.77 -6.21 -27.92
CA TYR A 362 -0.66 -4.76 -27.91
C TYR A 362 -2.00 -4.05 -28.17
N ASN A 363 -2.29 -3.02 -27.37
CA ASN A 363 -3.58 -2.33 -27.38
C ASN A 363 -3.71 -1.21 -28.42
N GLN A 364 -2.61 -0.81 -29.07
CA GLN A 364 -2.56 0.22 -30.14
C GLN A 364 -2.98 1.63 -29.74
N LEU A 365 -3.01 1.97 -28.45
CA LEU A 365 -3.38 3.29 -27.95
C LEU A 365 -2.14 4.20 -27.74
N TYR A 366 -1.20 4.19 -28.70
CA TYR A 366 0.09 4.89 -28.60
C TYR A 366 0.05 6.39 -28.84
N LEU A 367 -1.00 6.91 -29.49
CA LEU A 367 -1.08 8.31 -29.88
C LEU A 367 -1.07 9.27 -28.67
N LEU A 368 -1.17 8.74 -27.45
CA LEU A 368 -1.27 9.49 -26.20
C LEU A 368 -0.29 9.00 -25.11
N GLY A 369 0.59 8.04 -25.40
CA GLY A 369 1.38 7.32 -24.39
C GLY A 369 2.87 7.23 -24.64
N ASP A 370 3.61 6.71 -23.66
CA ASP A 370 5.07 6.54 -23.75
C ASP A 370 5.48 5.22 -24.44
N VAL A 371 4.51 4.34 -24.75
CA VAL A 371 4.76 3.10 -25.49
C VAL A 371 5.06 3.38 -26.98
N PRO A 372 6.21 2.92 -27.52
CA PRO A 372 6.55 3.14 -28.92
C PRO A 372 5.51 2.55 -29.89
N SER A 373 5.28 3.23 -31.01
CA SER A 373 4.37 2.73 -32.06
C SER A 373 4.98 1.60 -32.89
N SER A 374 6.31 1.56 -33.02
CA SER A 374 7.01 0.55 -33.82
C SER A 374 7.19 -0.76 -33.06
N PRO A 375 7.03 -1.93 -33.73
CA PRO A 375 7.32 -3.23 -33.12
C PRO A 375 8.71 -3.36 -32.49
N SER A 376 9.74 -2.79 -33.13
CA SER A 376 11.11 -2.81 -32.63
C SER A 376 11.25 -1.99 -31.35
N GLY A 377 10.66 -0.79 -31.30
CA GLY A 377 10.65 0.04 -30.10
C GLY A 377 9.90 -0.60 -28.94
N GLN A 378 8.76 -1.25 -29.22
CA GLN A 378 8.01 -2.00 -28.20
C GLN A 378 8.80 -3.18 -27.65
N LYS A 379 9.52 -3.91 -28.52
CA LYS A 379 10.38 -5.02 -28.12
C LYS A 379 11.53 -4.53 -27.24
N GLU A 380 12.17 -3.43 -27.61
CA GLU A 380 13.23 -2.80 -26.79
C GLU A 380 12.69 -2.35 -25.43
N MET A 381 11.54 -1.67 -25.41
CA MET A 381 10.89 -1.26 -24.16
C MET A 381 10.56 -2.48 -23.30
N MET A 382 9.96 -3.52 -23.87
CA MET A 382 9.65 -4.78 -23.17
C MET A 382 10.91 -5.40 -22.54
N PHE A 383 12.04 -5.44 -23.26
CA PHE A 383 13.29 -5.94 -22.70
C PHE A 383 13.81 -5.09 -21.54
N ASN A 384 13.74 -3.76 -21.64
CA ASN A 384 14.09 -2.88 -20.53
C ASN A 384 13.18 -3.13 -19.31
N LEU A 385 11.86 -3.32 -19.51
CA LEU A 385 10.93 -3.66 -18.42
C LEU A 385 11.27 -5.03 -17.81
N MET A 386 11.56 -6.04 -18.65
CA MET A 386 11.99 -7.36 -18.18
C MET A 386 13.26 -7.30 -17.34
N ASP A 387 14.24 -6.46 -17.72
CA ASP A 387 15.47 -6.30 -16.95
C ASP A 387 15.19 -5.72 -15.56
N ASN A 388 14.33 -4.71 -15.47
CA ASN A 388 13.87 -4.15 -14.19
C ASN A 388 13.08 -5.19 -13.35
N ILE A 389 12.23 -6.00 -13.98
CA ILE A 389 11.50 -7.09 -13.32
C ILE A 389 12.48 -8.13 -12.76
N LYS A 390 13.46 -8.57 -13.56
CA LYS A 390 14.48 -9.53 -13.14
C LYS A 390 15.31 -8.99 -11.98
N LEU A 391 15.66 -7.71 -11.98
CA LEU A 391 16.29 -7.10 -10.82
C LEU A 391 15.41 -7.16 -9.59
N GLY A 392 14.13 -6.75 -9.67
CA GLY A 392 13.21 -6.86 -8.55
C GLY A 392 13.03 -8.30 -8.05
N LEU A 393 12.95 -9.28 -8.95
CA LEU A 393 12.94 -10.71 -8.61
C LEU A 393 14.22 -11.18 -7.92
N ALA A 394 15.36 -10.53 -8.19
CA ALA A 394 16.64 -10.76 -7.52
C ALA A 394 16.84 -9.87 -6.27
N GLY A 395 15.78 -9.28 -5.72
CA GLY A 395 15.85 -8.45 -4.50
C GLY A 395 16.34 -7.03 -4.76
N ASN A 396 16.29 -6.57 -6.01
CA ASN A 396 16.68 -5.26 -6.52
C ASN A 396 18.12 -4.82 -6.16
N LEU A 397 19.00 -5.82 -6.06
CA LEU A 397 20.39 -5.69 -5.60
C LEU A 397 21.23 -4.89 -6.58
N LYS A 398 21.94 -3.87 -6.07
CA LYS A 398 22.77 -2.99 -6.90
C LYS A 398 23.94 -3.71 -7.58
N ASN A 399 24.50 -4.75 -6.99
CA ASN A 399 25.63 -5.49 -7.57
C ASN A 399 25.23 -6.79 -8.28
N TYR A 400 23.94 -7.14 -8.35
CA TYR A 400 23.52 -8.34 -9.06
C TYR A 400 23.90 -8.23 -10.54
N LYS A 401 24.57 -9.25 -11.07
CA LYS A 401 25.06 -9.28 -12.46
C LYS A 401 23.97 -9.84 -13.36
N LEU A 402 23.22 -8.94 -13.98
CA LEU A 402 22.17 -9.28 -14.92
C LEU A 402 22.74 -9.37 -16.33
N LYS A 403 22.56 -10.51 -17.00
CA LYS A 403 22.82 -10.63 -18.44
C LYS A 403 21.63 -10.03 -19.19
N THR A 404 21.89 -9.00 -19.98
CA THR A 404 20.90 -8.25 -20.78
C THR A 404 21.23 -8.40 -22.28
N PRO A 405 20.34 -7.99 -23.20
CA PRO A 405 20.68 -7.88 -24.63
C PRO A 405 21.88 -6.97 -24.92
N LYS A 406 22.21 -6.04 -24.00
CA LYS A 406 23.32 -5.08 -24.12
C LYS A 406 24.62 -5.57 -23.45
N GLY A 407 24.65 -6.81 -22.96
CA GLY A 407 25.77 -7.40 -22.22
C GLY A 407 25.44 -7.61 -20.73
N ILE A 408 26.47 -7.89 -19.92
CA ILE A 408 26.30 -8.06 -18.48
C ILE A 408 26.33 -6.69 -17.81
N LEU A 409 25.24 -6.33 -17.15
CA LEU A 409 25.10 -5.10 -16.35
C LEU A 409 24.98 -5.46 -14.86
N LYS A 410 25.53 -4.63 -13.99
CA LYS A 410 25.16 -4.62 -12.58
C LYS A 410 23.77 -4.02 -12.41
N GLY A 411 23.09 -4.36 -11.32
CA GLY A 411 21.78 -3.78 -11.00
C GLY A 411 21.78 -2.24 -10.99
N SER A 412 22.86 -1.62 -10.52
CA SER A 412 23.03 -0.15 -10.55
C SER A 412 23.19 0.44 -11.95
N GLU A 413 23.57 -0.35 -12.94
CA GLU A 413 23.77 0.09 -14.34
C GLU A 413 22.49 -0.10 -15.17
N VAL A 414 21.51 -0.86 -14.68
CA VAL A 414 20.21 -1.00 -15.33
C VAL A 414 19.42 0.30 -15.20
N LYS A 415 18.81 0.71 -16.31
CA LYS A 415 18.09 1.96 -16.42
C LYS A 415 16.61 1.82 -16.07
N TYR A 416 16.09 2.84 -15.42
CA TYR A 416 14.68 3.08 -15.18
C TYR A 416 14.32 4.49 -15.64
N HIS A 417 13.35 4.63 -16.56
CA HIS A 417 13.07 5.87 -17.29
C HIS A 417 14.31 6.56 -17.86
N GLY A 418 15.25 5.76 -18.40
CA GLY A 418 16.48 6.25 -19.00
C GLY A 418 17.60 6.61 -18.01
N VAL A 419 17.33 6.59 -16.71
CA VAL A 419 18.30 6.91 -15.65
C VAL A 419 18.84 5.63 -15.02
N GLU A 420 20.16 5.54 -14.85
CA GLU A 420 20.81 4.42 -14.17
C GLU A 420 20.47 4.40 -12.66
N GLY A 421 20.70 3.26 -12.01
CA GLY A 421 20.42 3.09 -10.58
C GLY A 421 19.08 2.41 -10.28
N SER A 422 18.56 1.59 -11.20
CA SER A 422 17.36 0.79 -10.95
C SER A 422 17.54 -0.15 -9.74
N GLY A 423 18.64 -0.92 -9.74
CA GLY A 423 19.06 -1.70 -8.58
C GLY A 423 19.77 -0.82 -7.55
N TYR A 424 19.20 -0.70 -6.36
CA TYR A 424 19.71 0.18 -5.30
C TYR A 424 19.96 -0.54 -3.96
N THR A 425 19.41 -1.73 -3.75
CA THR A 425 19.51 -2.41 -2.45
C THR A 425 20.88 -3.07 -2.26
N SER A 426 21.23 -3.30 -1.00
CA SER A 426 22.43 -4.06 -0.59
C SER A 426 22.09 -5.48 -0.15
N MET A 427 20.82 -5.74 0.19
CA MET A 427 20.34 -7.04 0.64
C MET A 427 18.87 -7.22 0.23
N PRO A 428 18.41 -8.47 0.01
CA PRO A 428 17.07 -8.71 -0.52
C PRO A 428 15.95 -8.12 0.34
N LYS A 429 16.07 -8.17 1.68
CA LYS A 429 15.05 -7.63 2.57
C LYS A 429 14.82 -6.13 2.44
N GLU A 430 15.74 -5.36 1.86
CA GLU A 430 15.54 -3.92 1.64
C GLU A 430 14.54 -3.63 0.50
N ASN A 431 14.13 -4.66 -0.25
CA ASN A 431 13.26 -4.54 -1.41
C ASN A 431 11.82 -4.98 -1.07
N ILE A 432 10.87 -4.04 -1.10
CA ILE A 432 9.43 -4.37 -1.10
C ILE A 432 8.94 -4.39 -2.56
N ASN A 433 8.64 -5.58 -3.10
CA ASN A 433 8.03 -5.71 -4.42
C ASN A 433 6.51 -5.62 -4.29
N TYR A 434 5.89 -4.85 -5.17
CA TYR A 434 4.46 -4.64 -5.24
C TYR A 434 4.05 -4.24 -6.65
N VAL A 435 2.76 -4.39 -6.96
CA VAL A 435 2.14 -3.97 -8.24
C VAL A 435 0.87 -3.17 -8.03
N ASP A 436 0.32 -3.23 -6.81
CA ASP A 436 -0.87 -2.53 -6.35
C ASP A 436 -0.67 -2.10 -4.88
N ALA A 437 -1.32 -1.02 -4.51
CA ALA A 437 -1.41 -0.45 -3.17
C ALA A 437 -2.73 0.32 -3.05
N HIS A 438 -2.99 0.91 -1.89
CA HIS A 438 -4.19 1.72 -1.69
C HIS A 438 -4.23 2.94 -2.63
N ASP A 439 -3.08 3.56 -2.93
CA ASP A 439 -2.91 4.69 -3.82
C ASP A 439 -2.80 4.27 -5.29
N ASN A 440 -3.20 5.17 -6.19
CA ASN A 440 -3.37 4.88 -7.62
C ASN A 440 -4.52 3.90 -7.90
N HIS A 441 -4.65 3.51 -9.16
CA HIS A 441 -5.62 2.53 -9.62
C HIS A 441 -5.24 1.13 -9.14
N THR A 442 -6.26 0.34 -8.76
CA THR A 442 -6.08 -1.09 -8.50
C THR A 442 -5.44 -1.80 -9.69
N ILE A 443 -4.71 -2.89 -9.45
CA ILE A 443 -4.11 -3.66 -10.55
C ILE A 443 -5.17 -4.23 -11.51
N TRP A 444 -6.38 -4.56 -11.03
CA TRP A 444 -7.47 -5.00 -11.89
C TRP A 444 -7.97 -3.88 -12.80
N ASP A 445 -8.12 -2.67 -12.27
CA ASP A 445 -8.51 -1.49 -13.06
C ASP A 445 -7.42 -1.16 -14.09
N LEU A 446 -6.14 -1.23 -13.71
CA LEU A 446 -5.01 -1.04 -14.63
C LEU A 446 -4.96 -2.10 -15.74
N ILE A 447 -5.13 -3.38 -15.42
CA ILE A 447 -5.24 -4.45 -16.41
C ILE A 447 -6.42 -4.16 -17.34
N THR A 448 -7.54 -3.70 -16.79
CA THR A 448 -8.74 -3.39 -17.57
C THR A 448 -8.54 -2.18 -18.48
N ALA A 449 -7.77 -1.19 -18.05
CA ALA A 449 -7.39 -0.02 -18.84
C ALA A 449 -6.42 -0.39 -19.98
N LYS A 450 -5.44 -1.26 -19.69
CA LYS A 450 -4.26 -1.49 -20.54
C LYS A 450 -4.37 -2.68 -21.48
N ALA A 451 -5.10 -3.73 -21.11
CA ALA A 451 -5.34 -4.86 -21.99
C ALA A 451 -6.13 -4.43 -23.25
N PRO A 452 -6.00 -5.15 -24.38
CA PRO A 452 -6.73 -4.83 -25.61
C PRO A 452 -8.22 -4.59 -25.37
N TYR A 453 -8.71 -3.46 -25.86
CA TYR A 453 -10.12 -3.04 -25.79
C TYR A 453 -10.51 -2.40 -27.12
N ASN A 454 -11.32 -3.10 -27.91
CA ASN A 454 -11.61 -2.76 -29.31
C ASN A 454 -10.33 -2.46 -30.12
N ALA A 455 -9.27 -3.22 -29.87
CA ALA A 455 -7.97 -3.06 -30.50
C ALA A 455 -7.77 -4.11 -31.60
N PRO A 456 -7.10 -3.80 -32.72
CA PRO A 456 -6.85 -4.79 -33.74
C PRO A 456 -6.02 -5.97 -33.21
N VAL A 457 -6.32 -7.19 -33.66
CA VAL A 457 -5.64 -8.40 -33.20
C VAL A 457 -4.17 -8.36 -33.63
N ARG A 458 -3.27 -8.57 -32.67
CA ARG A 458 -1.84 -8.67 -32.94
C ARG A 458 -1.45 -10.11 -33.25
N VAL A 459 -0.75 -10.30 -34.37
CA VAL A 459 -0.02 -11.53 -34.65
C VAL A 459 1.36 -11.41 -34.00
N ALA A 460 1.53 -11.94 -32.79
CA ALA A 460 2.75 -11.81 -32.01
C ALA A 460 4.02 -12.22 -32.78
N SER A 461 3.96 -13.30 -33.57
CA SER A 461 5.10 -13.82 -34.33
C SER A 461 5.58 -12.91 -35.46
N LYS A 462 4.71 -12.07 -36.00
CA LYS A 462 5.03 -11.13 -37.09
C LYS A 462 5.07 -9.67 -36.62
N ALA A 463 4.62 -9.43 -35.39
CA ALA A 463 4.35 -8.11 -34.85
C ALA A 463 3.53 -7.21 -35.80
N THR A 464 2.61 -7.82 -36.54
CA THR A 464 1.67 -7.15 -37.45
C THR A 464 0.25 -7.20 -36.87
N ASN A 465 -0.56 -6.21 -37.21
CA ASN A 465 -1.96 -6.15 -36.82
C ASN A 465 -2.84 -6.70 -37.95
N THR A 466 -3.91 -7.39 -37.60
CA THR A 466 -4.97 -7.76 -38.54
C THR A 466 -6.04 -6.67 -38.62
N GLU A 467 -6.98 -6.78 -39.56
CA GLU A 467 -8.17 -5.92 -39.60
C GLU A 467 -9.21 -6.29 -38.54
N GLU A 468 -9.20 -7.53 -38.04
CA GLU A 468 -10.08 -7.96 -36.94
C GLU A 468 -9.75 -7.20 -35.65
N VAL A 469 -10.79 -6.80 -34.89
CA VAL A 469 -10.66 -6.17 -33.57
C VAL A 469 -11.06 -7.11 -32.45
N ARG A 470 -10.35 -7.03 -31.32
CA ARG A 470 -10.62 -7.82 -30.12
C ARG A 470 -10.69 -6.95 -28.87
N THR A 471 -11.36 -7.51 -27.87
CA THR A 471 -11.28 -7.08 -26.47
C THR A 471 -10.82 -8.29 -25.67
N ALA A 472 -9.81 -8.12 -24.81
CA ALA A 472 -9.33 -9.17 -23.93
C ALA A 472 -10.47 -9.66 -23.02
N SER A 473 -10.66 -10.97 -22.98
CA SER A 473 -11.66 -11.65 -22.16
C SER A 473 -11.33 -11.57 -20.67
N ILE A 474 -12.33 -11.80 -19.82
CA ILE A 474 -12.11 -11.90 -18.36
C ILE A 474 -11.08 -12.96 -18.02
N ALA A 475 -11.15 -14.14 -18.64
CA ALA A 475 -10.17 -15.20 -18.40
C ALA A 475 -8.73 -14.80 -18.74
N GLU A 476 -8.52 -14.00 -19.79
CA GLU A 476 -7.20 -13.44 -20.12
C GLU A 476 -6.76 -12.41 -19.07
N LYS A 477 -7.66 -11.52 -18.63
CA LYS A 477 -7.36 -10.51 -17.60
C LYS A 477 -7.07 -11.14 -16.23
N VAL A 478 -7.78 -12.19 -15.84
CA VAL A 478 -7.48 -12.96 -14.62
C VAL A 478 -6.09 -13.60 -14.71
N ARG A 479 -5.67 -14.05 -15.90
CA ARG A 479 -4.29 -14.54 -16.09
C ARG A 479 -3.25 -13.43 -16.01
N MET A 480 -3.55 -12.23 -16.49
CA MET A 480 -2.70 -11.05 -16.30
C MET A 480 -2.56 -10.71 -14.81
N GLN A 481 -3.67 -10.74 -14.05
CA GLN A 481 -3.65 -10.57 -12.59
C GLN A 481 -2.75 -11.62 -11.92
N ASN A 482 -2.99 -12.90 -12.23
CA ASN A 482 -2.21 -14.02 -11.71
C ASN A 482 -0.71 -13.88 -12.00
N MET A 483 -0.35 -13.38 -13.19
CA MET A 483 1.05 -13.09 -13.54
C MET A 483 1.62 -11.98 -12.65
N SER A 484 0.90 -10.87 -12.48
CA SER A 484 1.31 -9.76 -11.60
C SER A 484 1.55 -10.25 -10.16
N LEU A 485 0.61 -11.03 -9.61
CA LEU A 485 0.71 -11.60 -8.26
C LEU A 485 1.87 -12.60 -8.13
N SER A 486 2.11 -13.43 -9.16
CA SER A 486 3.23 -14.38 -9.17
C SER A 486 4.58 -13.71 -9.14
N LEU A 487 4.75 -12.65 -9.95
CA LEU A 487 6.01 -11.91 -9.98
C LEU A 487 6.32 -11.30 -8.61
N VAL A 488 5.32 -10.76 -7.92
CA VAL A 488 5.48 -10.26 -6.54
C VAL A 488 5.79 -11.40 -5.58
N ALA A 489 4.95 -12.44 -5.54
CA ALA A 489 5.02 -13.51 -4.54
C ALA A 489 6.30 -14.35 -4.63
N LEU A 490 6.83 -14.56 -5.84
CA LEU A 490 7.98 -15.45 -6.06
C LEU A 490 9.33 -14.73 -6.16
N GLY A 491 9.33 -13.39 -6.17
CA GLY A 491 10.56 -12.61 -6.12
C GLY A 491 11.28 -12.70 -4.77
N GLN A 492 12.60 -12.53 -4.78
CA GLN A 492 13.38 -12.27 -3.57
C GLN A 492 12.99 -10.91 -2.96
N GLY A 493 13.30 -10.73 -1.68
CA GLY A 493 12.81 -9.60 -0.90
C GLY A 493 11.41 -9.84 -0.36
N ILE A 494 10.67 -8.77 -0.09
CA ILE A 494 9.41 -8.82 0.65
C ILE A 494 8.25 -8.55 -0.31
N PRO A 495 7.33 -9.51 -0.49
CA PRO A 495 6.13 -9.30 -1.29
C PRO A 495 5.09 -8.50 -0.52
N PHE A 496 4.46 -7.56 -1.22
CA PHE A 496 3.39 -6.72 -0.73
C PHE A 496 2.20 -6.79 -1.68
N PHE A 497 1.01 -6.94 -1.09
CA PHE A 497 -0.26 -7.09 -1.80
C PHE A 497 -1.27 -6.09 -1.22
N HIS A 498 -2.05 -5.46 -2.09
CA HIS A 498 -3.16 -4.62 -1.69
C HIS A 498 -4.39 -5.49 -1.38
N ALA A 499 -5.18 -5.11 -0.37
CA ALA A 499 -6.36 -5.86 -0.03
C ALA A 499 -7.32 -5.96 -1.21
N GLY A 500 -7.66 -7.20 -1.59
CA GLY A 500 -8.51 -7.51 -2.73
C GLY A 500 -7.77 -7.77 -4.04
N ASP A 501 -6.44 -7.68 -4.07
CA ASP A 501 -5.61 -8.20 -5.17
C ASP A 501 -5.97 -9.65 -5.54
N ASP A 502 -6.22 -10.46 -4.52
CA ASP A 502 -6.63 -11.85 -4.64
C ASP A 502 -8.12 -12.02 -4.97
N MET A 503 -8.91 -10.95 -4.90
CA MET A 503 -10.34 -10.92 -5.21
C MET A 503 -10.69 -10.11 -6.49
N LEU A 504 -9.68 -9.78 -7.30
CA LEU A 504 -9.85 -8.98 -8.53
C LEU A 504 -10.43 -7.59 -8.24
N ARG A 505 -10.16 -7.02 -7.07
CA ARG A 505 -10.78 -5.77 -6.58
C ARG A 505 -10.66 -4.65 -7.59
N SER A 506 -11.77 -3.97 -7.81
CA SER A 506 -11.88 -2.74 -8.58
C SER A 506 -12.31 -1.60 -7.67
N LYS A 507 -11.91 -0.38 -8.02
CA LYS A 507 -12.48 0.87 -7.48
C LYS A 507 -13.26 1.62 -8.58
N SER A 508 -13.75 0.89 -9.57
CA SER A 508 -14.49 1.41 -10.73
C SER A 508 -13.71 2.46 -11.53
N GLY A 509 -12.37 2.33 -11.58
CA GLY A 509 -11.48 3.28 -12.26
C GLY A 509 -11.11 4.50 -11.41
N ASP A 510 -11.31 4.46 -10.09
CA ASP A 510 -10.83 5.52 -9.20
C ASP A 510 -9.35 5.33 -8.89
N GLY A 511 -8.53 6.27 -9.35
CA GLY A 511 -7.09 6.29 -9.12
C GLY A 511 -6.66 6.94 -7.80
N ASP A 512 -7.58 7.56 -7.05
CA ASP A 512 -7.24 8.17 -5.76
C ASP A 512 -8.47 8.21 -4.85
N SER A 513 -8.73 7.06 -4.24
CA SER A 513 -10.00 6.77 -3.59
C SER A 513 -10.06 7.14 -2.10
N TYR A 514 -9.16 8.02 -1.65
CA TYR A 514 -8.97 8.36 -0.24
C TYR A 514 -10.22 8.85 0.48
N ASP A 515 -11.11 9.53 -0.24
CA ASP A 515 -12.34 10.14 0.24
C ASP A 515 -13.51 9.82 -0.70
N SER A 516 -13.48 8.61 -1.28
CA SER A 516 -14.48 8.10 -2.22
C SER A 516 -15.54 7.21 -1.56
N GLY A 517 -15.57 7.19 -0.23
CA GLY A 517 -16.58 6.48 0.56
C GLY A 517 -16.53 4.96 0.47
N ASP A 518 -17.45 4.32 1.18
CA ASP A 518 -17.61 2.86 1.21
C ASP A 518 -17.98 2.27 -0.16
N TRP A 519 -18.54 3.08 -1.06
CA TRP A 519 -19.08 2.63 -2.34
C TRP A 519 -17.97 2.25 -3.32
N PHE A 520 -17.01 3.15 -3.55
CA PHE A 520 -15.90 2.87 -4.47
C PHE A 520 -14.81 1.99 -3.85
N ASN A 521 -14.71 1.95 -2.52
CA ASN A 521 -13.69 1.16 -1.82
C ASN A 521 -14.15 -0.23 -1.35
N SER A 522 -15.37 -0.65 -1.67
CA SER A 522 -15.97 -1.89 -1.14
C SER A 522 -15.11 -3.15 -1.37
N LEU A 523 -14.94 -3.95 -0.31
CA LEU A 523 -14.48 -5.34 -0.37
C LEU A 523 -15.66 -6.29 -0.13
N ASP A 524 -15.92 -7.18 -1.08
CA ASP A 524 -17.00 -8.17 -0.98
C ASP A 524 -16.48 -9.58 -0.67
N PHE A 525 -16.42 -9.91 0.63
CA PHE A 525 -16.02 -11.24 1.09
C PHE A 525 -17.06 -12.35 0.85
N THR A 526 -18.19 -12.05 0.20
CA THR A 526 -19.08 -13.09 -0.39
C THR A 526 -18.60 -13.54 -1.76
N TYR A 527 -17.61 -12.85 -2.34
CA TYR A 527 -17.04 -13.10 -3.66
C TYR A 527 -18.04 -12.98 -4.81
N ASN A 528 -19.17 -12.31 -4.60
CA ASN A 528 -20.21 -12.19 -5.63
C ASN A 528 -19.93 -11.06 -6.63
N ASN A 529 -19.12 -10.08 -6.23
CA ASN A 529 -18.70 -8.98 -7.08
C ASN A 529 -17.31 -8.48 -6.69
N ASN A 530 -16.59 -7.89 -7.64
CA ASN A 530 -15.28 -7.29 -7.41
C ASN A 530 -15.34 -5.75 -7.37
N ASN A 531 -16.54 -5.17 -7.23
CA ASN A 531 -16.81 -3.73 -7.25
C ASN A 531 -16.55 -3.01 -8.61
N TRP A 532 -16.40 -3.75 -9.72
CA TRP A 532 -16.31 -3.16 -11.07
C TRP A 532 -17.68 -2.68 -11.57
N GLY A 533 -17.73 -1.50 -12.19
CA GLY A 533 -18.96 -1.01 -12.83
C GLY A 533 -19.98 -0.43 -11.86
N VAL A 534 -19.54 0.16 -10.75
CA VAL A 534 -20.44 0.73 -9.72
C VAL A 534 -20.72 2.22 -9.90
N GLY A 535 -20.24 2.83 -10.98
CA GLY A 535 -20.39 4.25 -11.30
C GLY A 535 -19.14 4.77 -11.97
N LEU A 536 -19.25 5.93 -12.63
CA LEU A 536 -18.04 6.70 -12.96
C LEU A 536 -17.35 7.10 -11.65
N PRO A 537 -16.01 7.02 -11.59
CA PRO A 537 -15.27 7.37 -10.37
C PRO A 537 -15.41 8.86 -10.07
N PRO A 538 -15.15 9.29 -8.82
CA PRO A 538 -15.34 10.67 -8.41
C PRO A 538 -14.72 11.75 -9.29
N GLU A 539 -15.51 12.80 -9.56
CA GLU A 539 -15.12 13.85 -10.50
C GLU A 539 -13.91 14.67 -10.04
N TRP A 540 -13.72 14.81 -8.72
CA TRP A 540 -12.67 15.66 -8.16
C TRP A 540 -11.25 15.12 -8.39
N ARG A 541 -11.10 13.84 -8.77
CA ARG A 541 -9.81 13.25 -9.19
C ARG A 541 -9.83 12.65 -10.60
N ASN A 542 -10.98 12.21 -11.09
CA ASN A 542 -11.04 11.30 -12.25
C ASN A 542 -11.84 11.84 -13.44
N LYS A 543 -12.31 13.10 -13.41
CA LYS A 543 -13.20 13.64 -14.45
C LYS A 543 -12.62 13.59 -15.85
N GLU A 544 -11.32 13.81 -15.99
CA GLU A 544 -10.63 13.79 -17.28
C GLU A 544 -10.62 12.39 -17.92
N GLU A 545 -10.77 11.35 -17.11
CA GLU A 545 -10.75 9.95 -17.54
C GLU A 545 -12.16 9.37 -17.76
N TRP A 546 -13.22 10.14 -17.52
CA TRP A 546 -14.59 9.63 -17.58
C TRP A 546 -14.98 9.06 -18.95
N THR A 547 -14.61 9.75 -20.04
CA THR A 547 -14.88 9.23 -21.39
C THR A 547 -14.17 7.90 -21.64
N PHE A 548 -12.96 7.75 -21.09
CA PHE A 548 -12.21 6.51 -21.18
C PHE A 548 -12.90 5.37 -20.41
N TRP A 549 -13.30 5.64 -19.17
CA TRP A 549 -13.92 4.65 -18.28
C TRP A 549 -15.35 4.29 -18.70
N GLN A 550 -16.15 5.26 -19.15
CA GLN A 550 -17.56 5.05 -19.50
C GLN A 550 -17.74 3.89 -20.49
N SER A 551 -16.99 3.90 -21.58
CA SER A 551 -17.08 2.84 -22.60
C SER A 551 -16.79 1.44 -22.04
N ARG A 552 -15.89 1.33 -21.05
CA ARG A 552 -15.49 0.06 -20.43
C ARG A 552 -16.47 -0.37 -19.34
N LEU A 553 -16.93 0.55 -18.50
CA LEU A 553 -17.88 0.28 -17.42
C LEU A 553 -19.24 -0.20 -17.96
N ASP A 554 -19.65 0.32 -19.12
CA ASP A 554 -20.89 -0.10 -19.79
C ASP A 554 -20.77 -1.42 -20.56
N ASN A 555 -19.55 -1.98 -20.70
CA ASN A 555 -19.34 -3.20 -21.47
C ASN A 555 -19.65 -4.45 -20.61
N PRO A 556 -20.75 -5.18 -20.88
CA PRO A 556 -21.13 -6.34 -20.06
C PRO A 556 -20.13 -7.50 -20.16
N LYS A 557 -19.27 -7.54 -21.20
CA LYS A 557 -18.21 -8.54 -21.35
C LYS A 557 -17.05 -8.34 -20.37
N LEU A 558 -16.99 -7.19 -19.70
CA LEU A 558 -15.98 -6.87 -18.67
C LEU A 558 -16.49 -7.13 -17.25
N LYS A 559 -17.69 -7.70 -17.08
CA LYS A 559 -18.19 -8.11 -15.77
C LYS A 559 -17.54 -9.43 -15.33
N VAL A 560 -17.02 -9.44 -14.10
CA VAL A 560 -16.41 -10.61 -13.46
C VAL A 560 -17.48 -11.50 -12.83
N SER A 561 -17.34 -12.82 -12.94
CA SER A 561 -18.21 -13.78 -12.25
C SER A 561 -17.64 -14.17 -10.88
N GLN A 562 -18.48 -14.74 -10.01
CA GLN A 562 -18.01 -15.27 -8.71
C GLN A 562 -16.93 -16.35 -8.87
N ASN A 563 -17.01 -17.18 -9.90
CA ASN A 563 -15.99 -18.21 -10.15
C ASN A 563 -14.64 -17.59 -10.50
N ASP A 564 -14.61 -16.53 -11.30
CA ASP A 564 -13.37 -15.83 -11.63
C ASP A 564 -12.69 -15.28 -10.36
N ILE A 565 -13.48 -14.72 -9.43
CA ILE A 565 -12.99 -14.21 -8.14
C ILE A 565 -12.45 -15.35 -7.27
N LEU A 566 -13.23 -16.43 -7.11
CA LEU A 566 -12.84 -17.58 -6.30
C LEU A 566 -11.58 -18.28 -6.84
N ASP A 567 -11.45 -18.39 -8.16
CA ASP A 567 -10.27 -18.96 -8.80
C ASP A 567 -9.01 -18.13 -8.48
N ASN A 568 -9.12 -16.80 -8.48
CA ASN A 568 -8.03 -15.89 -8.11
C ASN A 568 -7.69 -15.95 -6.61
N VAL A 569 -8.70 -16.06 -5.73
CA VAL A 569 -8.50 -16.27 -4.28
C VAL A 569 -7.74 -17.57 -4.02
N VAL A 570 -8.14 -18.66 -4.66
CA VAL A 570 -7.46 -19.95 -4.56
C VAL A 570 -6.06 -19.88 -5.16
N TYR A 571 -5.87 -19.15 -6.26
CA TYR A 571 -4.57 -18.93 -6.87
C TYR A 571 -3.59 -18.24 -5.92
N MET A 572 -4.01 -17.15 -5.27
CA MET A 572 -3.20 -16.44 -4.28
C MET A 572 -2.76 -17.36 -3.13
N GLN A 573 -3.68 -18.17 -2.61
CA GLN A 573 -3.32 -19.15 -1.56
C GLN A 573 -2.31 -20.19 -2.06
N ARG A 574 -2.40 -20.61 -3.33
CA ARG A 574 -1.42 -21.54 -3.93
C ARG A 574 -0.06 -20.89 -4.08
N ILE A 575 0.02 -19.64 -4.55
CA ILE A 575 1.31 -18.98 -4.77
C ILE A 575 2.02 -18.67 -3.45
N LEU A 576 1.28 -18.30 -2.40
CA LEU A 576 1.83 -18.14 -1.05
C LEU A 576 2.38 -19.46 -0.50
N LYS A 577 1.68 -20.59 -0.74
CA LYS A 577 2.18 -21.93 -0.37
C LYS A 577 3.45 -22.29 -1.13
N VAL A 578 3.55 -21.95 -2.43
CA VAL A 578 4.77 -22.14 -3.21
C VAL A 578 5.93 -21.35 -2.62
N ARG A 579 5.74 -20.04 -2.37
CA ARG A 579 6.76 -19.19 -1.73
C ARG A 579 7.25 -19.79 -0.41
N ASN A 580 6.34 -20.31 0.40
CA ASN A 580 6.67 -20.86 1.72
C ASN A 580 7.15 -22.32 1.69
N SER A 581 7.06 -23.00 0.56
CA SER A 581 7.52 -24.40 0.42
C SER A 581 9.03 -24.55 0.42
N SER A 582 9.77 -23.48 0.14
CA SER A 582 11.23 -23.51 0.03
C SER A 582 11.88 -22.22 0.54
N PRO A 583 12.98 -22.31 1.32
CA PRO A 583 13.77 -21.12 1.68
C PRO A 583 14.45 -20.46 0.47
N LEU A 584 14.49 -21.12 -0.70
CA LEU A 584 15.08 -20.54 -1.92
C LEU A 584 14.32 -19.33 -2.46
N PHE A 585 13.05 -19.13 -2.09
CA PHE A 585 12.30 -17.91 -2.44
C PHE A 585 12.58 -16.73 -1.48
N LYS A 586 13.38 -16.96 -0.44
CA LYS A 586 13.58 -16.04 0.70
C LYS A 586 15.04 -16.02 1.14
N LEU A 587 15.95 -15.85 0.17
CA LEU A 587 17.39 -15.75 0.41
C LEU A 587 17.70 -14.45 1.15
N LYS A 588 18.68 -14.50 2.06
CA LYS A 588 18.89 -13.46 3.08
C LYS A 588 19.99 -12.47 2.70
N THR A 589 20.90 -12.89 1.83
CA THR A 589 22.09 -12.10 1.52
C THR A 589 22.27 -11.92 0.01
N GLU A 590 22.92 -10.82 -0.37
CA GLU A 590 23.35 -10.58 -1.75
C GLU A 590 24.13 -11.75 -2.31
N LYS A 591 25.07 -12.32 -1.53
CA LYS A 591 25.87 -13.48 -1.91
C LYS A 591 25.00 -14.70 -2.22
N GLU A 592 24.03 -15.02 -1.37
CA GLU A 592 23.15 -16.16 -1.63
C GLU A 592 22.35 -15.99 -2.91
N VAL A 593 21.83 -14.78 -3.16
CA VAL A 593 21.12 -14.49 -4.42
C VAL A 593 22.05 -14.65 -5.61
N MET A 594 23.25 -14.09 -5.57
CA MET A 594 24.23 -14.22 -6.66
C MET A 594 24.64 -15.67 -6.93
N ASP A 595 24.78 -16.48 -5.88
CA ASP A 595 25.24 -17.87 -6.00
C ASP A 595 24.12 -18.83 -6.46
N LYS A 596 22.84 -18.51 -6.17
CA LYS A 596 21.72 -19.46 -6.31
C LYS A 596 20.65 -19.05 -7.32
N LEU A 597 20.59 -17.78 -7.72
CA LEU A 597 19.57 -17.26 -8.63
C LEU A 597 20.20 -16.91 -9.97
N SER A 598 19.64 -17.48 -11.05
CA SER A 598 19.98 -17.16 -12.43
C SER A 598 18.72 -17.14 -13.29
N PHE A 599 18.69 -16.29 -14.31
CA PHE A 599 17.57 -16.23 -15.27
C PHE A 599 17.92 -16.99 -16.55
N LEU A 600 17.10 -17.98 -16.94
CA LEU A 600 17.40 -18.91 -18.06
C LEU A 600 16.85 -18.46 -19.41
N ASP A 601 15.90 -17.52 -19.43
CA ASP A 601 15.34 -16.93 -20.65
C ASP A 601 16.36 -16.14 -21.48
N GLN A 602 17.60 -16.11 -21.00
CA GLN A 602 18.80 -15.67 -21.70
C GLN A 602 19.06 -16.42 -23.02
N GLU A 603 18.50 -17.62 -23.24
CA GLU A 603 18.53 -18.32 -24.55
C GLU A 603 17.54 -17.76 -25.59
N VAL A 604 16.54 -16.99 -25.15
CA VAL A 604 15.54 -16.38 -26.07
C VAL A 604 16.15 -15.21 -26.83
N TYR A 605 17.15 -14.52 -26.26
CA TYR A 605 17.86 -13.43 -26.96
C TYR A 605 18.68 -13.95 -28.14
N ASP A 606 19.38 -15.07 -27.97
CA ASP A 606 20.24 -15.67 -29.01
C ASP A 606 19.44 -16.42 -30.09
N LYS A 607 18.27 -17.00 -29.75
CA LYS A 607 17.37 -17.66 -30.72
C LYS A 607 16.41 -16.70 -31.41
N ALA A 608 16.18 -15.50 -30.88
CA ALA A 608 15.41 -14.46 -31.55
C ALA A 608 16.11 -13.89 -32.80
N GLU A 609 17.39 -14.18 -33.02
CA GLU A 609 18.10 -13.89 -34.28
C GLU A 609 18.09 -15.07 -35.27
N SER A 610 17.79 -16.30 -34.84
CA SER A 610 18.00 -17.50 -35.69
C SER A 610 16.78 -18.36 -35.98
N LYS A 611 15.57 -18.04 -35.48
CA LYS A 611 14.37 -18.82 -35.83
C LYS A 611 13.00 -18.14 -35.76
N TYR A 612 12.91 -16.82 -35.91
CA TYR A 612 11.64 -16.10 -36.00
C TYR A 612 11.58 -15.15 -37.18
#